data_AF-A0A0R1H3Z6-F1
#
_entry.id   AF-A0A0R1H3Z6-F1
#
_cell.length_a   1.000
_cell.length_b   1.000
_cell.length_c   1.000
_cell.angle_alpha   90.00
_cell.angle_beta   90.00
_cell.angle_gamma   90.00
#
_symmetry.space_group_name_H-M   'P 1'
#
loop_
_entity.id
_entity.type
_entity.pdbx_description
1 polymer ?
#
loop_
_entity_poly.entity_id
_entity_poly.type
_entity_poly.pdbx_seq_one_letter_code
_entity_poly.pdbx_strand_id
1 'polypeptide(L)'
;MYGYKQAKAIYNSAKDNQHIAIVGGCFIGIELAEAYANTDHQVTLIQGNKQLLNNYVDADMSLKIVETLQQHGVDVRLGHRVKTPLAV
;
A
#
# COMPACT_ATOMS: atom_id res chain seq x y z
N MET A 1 -19.35 -9.93 -10.43
CA MET A 1 -19.31 -10.83 -9.24
C MET A 1 -17.90 -11.27 -8.82
N TYR A 2 -16.84 -11.03 -9.61
CA TYR A 2 -15.45 -11.39 -9.27
C TYR A 2 -14.81 -10.47 -8.21
N GLY A 3 -15.02 -9.15 -8.32
CA GLY A 3 -14.46 -8.17 -7.38
C GLY A 3 -14.92 -8.36 -5.92
N TYR A 4 -16.20 -8.68 -5.69
CA TYR A 4 -16.71 -8.98 -4.34
C TYR A 4 -16.01 -10.20 -3.71
N LYS A 5 -15.76 -11.27 -4.50
CA LYS A 5 -15.06 -12.45 -4.01
C LYS A 5 -13.61 -12.12 -3.62
N GLN A 6 -12.92 -11.30 -4.41
CA GLN A 6 -11.56 -10.84 -4.10
C GLN A 6 -11.53 -9.97 -2.84
N ALA A 7 -12.43 -9.00 -2.71
CA ALA A 7 -12.52 -8.17 -1.52
C ALA A 7 -12.74 -9.01 -0.25
N LYS A 8 -13.62 -10.03 -0.32
CA LYS A 8 -13.84 -10.96 0.79
C LYS A 8 -12.61 -11.81 1.11
N ALA A 9 -11.86 -12.24 0.09
CA ALA A 9 -10.61 -12.98 0.29
C ALA A 9 -9.55 -12.12 0.98
N ILE A 10 -9.35 -10.88 0.53
CA ILE A 10 -8.42 -9.90 1.13
C ILE A 10 -8.79 -9.61 2.59
N TYR A 11 -10.08 -9.35 2.86
CA TYR A 11 -10.57 -9.12 4.23
C TYR A 11 -10.34 -10.33 5.14
N ASN A 12 -10.64 -11.53 4.66
CA ASN A 12 -10.45 -12.75 5.44
C ASN A 12 -8.97 -13.04 5.69
N SER A 13 -8.09 -12.87 4.69
CA SER A 13 -6.66 -13.12 4.88
C SER A 13 -6.02 -12.15 5.86
N ALA A 14 -6.48 -10.89 5.92
CA ALA A 14 -5.92 -9.91 6.84
C ALA A 14 -6.11 -10.31 8.32
N LYS A 15 -7.23 -10.95 8.68
CA LYS A 15 -7.55 -11.32 10.08
C LYS A 15 -6.43 -12.11 10.77
N ASP A 16 -5.75 -12.96 10.02
CA ASP A 16 -4.73 -13.87 10.55
C ASP A 16 -3.29 -13.43 10.19
N ASN A 17 -3.12 -12.28 9.51
CA ASN A 17 -1.82 -11.82 9.01
C ASN A 17 -1.54 -10.38 9.45
N GLN A 18 -0.72 -10.23 10.49
CA GLN A 18 -0.40 -8.94 11.08
C GLN A 18 0.34 -7.97 10.14
N HIS A 19 1.15 -8.48 9.21
CA HIS A 19 1.93 -7.65 8.29
C HIS A 19 1.28 -7.63 6.91
N ILE A 20 0.97 -6.43 6.41
CA ILE A 20 0.33 -6.22 5.12
C ILE A 20 1.27 -5.42 4.22
N ALA A 21 1.76 -6.07 3.16
CA ALA A 21 2.51 -5.40 2.12
C ALA A 21 1.59 -5.07 0.93
N ILE A 22 1.51 -3.80 0.57
CA ILE A 22 0.74 -3.30 -0.58
C ILE A 22 1.73 -2.90 -1.67
N VAL A 23 1.55 -3.45 -2.86
CA VAL A 23 2.43 -3.20 -4.01
C VAL A 23 1.69 -2.34 -5.02
N GLY A 24 2.14 -1.09 -5.17
CA GLY A 24 1.59 -0.10 -6.08
C GLY A 24 0.99 1.11 -5.35
N GLY A 25 1.61 2.27 -5.52
CA GLY A 25 1.20 3.56 -4.96
C GLY A 25 0.15 4.30 -5.80
N CYS A 26 -0.84 3.58 -6.32
CA CYS A 26 -1.99 4.18 -7.00
C CYS A 26 -3.11 4.49 -6.00
N PHE A 27 -4.22 5.06 -6.47
CA PHE A 27 -5.34 5.45 -5.60
C PHE A 27 -5.83 4.29 -4.72
N ILE A 28 -6.05 3.11 -5.33
CA ILE A 28 -6.51 1.91 -4.59
C ILE A 28 -5.46 1.46 -3.56
N GLY A 29 -4.18 1.48 -3.91
CA GLY A 29 -3.11 1.05 -3.00
C GLY A 29 -2.97 1.98 -1.80
N ILE A 30 -3.18 3.28 -2.00
CA ILE A 30 -3.17 4.29 -0.93
C ILE A 30 -4.37 4.11 0.00
N GLU A 31 -5.58 3.97 -0.56
CA GLU A 31 -6.79 3.74 0.23
C GLU A 31 -6.70 2.45 1.06
N LEU A 32 -6.16 1.37 0.47
CA LEU A 32 -5.92 0.13 1.22
C LEU A 32 -4.87 0.32 2.31
N ALA A 33 -3.79 1.07 2.04
CA ALA A 33 -2.74 1.31 3.03
C ALA A 33 -3.27 2.09 4.23
N GLU A 34 -4.02 3.16 3.97
CA GLU A 34 -4.67 3.98 4.98
C GLU A 34 -5.73 3.17 5.77
N ALA A 35 -6.56 2.38 5.08
CA ALA A 35 -7.58 1.57 5.73
C ALA A 35 -6.99 0.51 6.67
N TYR A 36 -5.88 -0.14 6.27
CA TYR A 36 -5.21 -1.11 7.12
C TYR A 36 -4.36 -0.46 8.22
N ALA A 37 -3.83 0.74 8.01
CA ALA A 37 -3.10 1.47 9.05
C ALA A 37 -4.03 1.91 10.20
N ASN A 38 -5.31 2.13 9.92
CA ASN A 38 -6.35 2.40 10.92
C ASN A 38 -6.84 1.13 11.67
N THR A 39 -6.05 0.07 11.66
CA THR A 39 -6.31 -1.19 12.39
C THR A 39 -5.01 -1.68 13.03
N ASP A 40 -5.00 -2.85 13.68
CA ASP A 40 -3.80 -3.37 14.38
C ASP A 40 -2.74 -4.00 13.44
N HIS A 41 -2.77 -3.67 12.15
CA HIS A 41 -1.84 -4.21 11.15
C HIS A 41 -0.60 -3.33 10.99
N GLN A 42 0.54 -3.97 10.71
CA GLN A 42 1.75 -3.30 10.26
C GLN A 42 1.74 -3.21 8.73
N VAL A 43 1.66 -1.98 8.21
CA VAL A 43 1.45 -1.75 6.77
C VAL A 43 2.71 -1.22 6.11
N THR A 44 3.09 -1.85 5.01
CA THR A 44 4.14 -1.35 4.11
C THR A 44 3.56 -1.08 2.72
N LEU A 45 3.69 0.15 2.23
CA LEU A 45 3.33 0.54 0.87
C LEU A 45 4.58 0.63 -0.01
N ILE A 46 4.67 -0.23 -1.02
CA ILE A 46 5.82 -0.33 -1.93
C ILE A 46 5.44 0.25 -3.29
N GLN A 47 6.20 1.23 -3.75
CA GLN A 47 5.99 1.87 -5.05
C GLN A 47 7.28 1.86 -5.88
N GLY A 48 7.17 1.43 -7.13
CA GLY A 48 8.31 1.32 -8.05
C GLY A 48 8.89 2.67 -8.48
N ASN A 49 8.05 3.70 -8.56
CA ASN A 49 8.48 5.07 -8.89
C ASN A 49 8.85 5.85 -7.63
N LYS A 50 9.49 7.01 -7.80
CA LYS A 50 9.84 7.92 -6.70
C LYS A 50 8.66 8.76 -6.20
N GLN A 51 7.45 8.49 -6.67
CA GLN A 51 6.26 9.30 -6.43
C GLN A 51 5.02 8.39 -6.36
N LEU A 52 4.12 8.71 -5.42
CA LEU A 52 2.75 8.18 -5.35
C LEU A 52 1.86 8.96 -6.34
N LEU A 53 0.83 8.31 -6.87
CA LEU A 53 -0.15 8.97 -7.77
C LEU A 53 0.50 9.78 -8.90
N ASN A 54 1.61 9.29 -9.47
CA ASN A 54 2.46 10.02 -10.43
C ASN A 54 1.75 10.43 -11.74
N ASN A 55 0.53 9.96 -11.98
CA ASN A 55 -0.31 10.35 -13.12
C ASN A 55 -1.43 11.34 -12.75
N TYR A 56 -1.53 11.75 -11.48
CA TYR A 56 -2.66 12.51 -10.94
C TYR A 56 -2.23 13.76 -10.18
N VAL A 57 -1.06 13.75 -9.55
CA VAL A 57 -0.56 14.84 -8.70
C VAL A 57 0.89 15.16 -9.02
N ASP A 58 1.35 16.35 -8.64
CA ASP A 58 2.76 16.73 -8.73
C ASP A 58 3.60 16.13 -7.57
N ALA A 59 4.91 16.33 -7.64
CA ALA A 59 5.83 15.79 -6.65
C ALA A 59 5.58 16.34 -5.25
N ASP A 60 5.27 17.64 -5.12
CA ASP A 60 5.05 18.30 -3.84
C ASP A 60 3.79 17.78 -3.15
N MET A 61 2.70 17.61 -3.89
CA MET A 61 1.48 16.99 -3.39
C MET A 61 1.69 15.52 -3.05
N SER A 62 2.43 14.77 -3.88
CA SER A 62 2.78 13.39 -3.54
C SER A 62 3.59 13.29 -2.25
N LEU A 63 4.52 14.22 -1.98
CA LEU A 63 5.30 14.21 -0.76
C LEU A 63 4.40 14.42 0.47
N LYS A 64 3.44 15.35 0.40
CA LYS A 64 2.46 15.54 1.48
C LYS A 64 1.65 14.26 1.76
N ILE A 65 1.23 13.55 0.71
CA ILE A 65 0.51 12.28 0.86
C ILE A 65 1.41 11.23 1.54
N VAL A 66 2.68 11.14 1.15
CA VAL A 66 3.65 10.24 1.79
C VAL A 66 3.81 10.57 3.28
N GLU A 67 3.97 11.84 3.61
CA GLU A 67 4.10 12.31 5.00
C GLU A 67 2.86 11.96 5.82
N THR A 68 1.65 12.16 5.28
CA THR A 68 0.39 11.78 5.96
C THR A 68 0.32 10.27 6.21
N LEU A 69 0.61 9.45 5.19
CA LEU A 69 0.62 7.99 5.36
C LEU A 69 1.64 7.54 6.41
N GLN A 70 2.82 8.16 6.43
CA GLN A 70 3.86 7.88 7.43
C GLN A 70 3.44 8.31 8.84
N GLN A 71 2.76 9.46 8.98
CA GLN A 71 2.19 9.90 10.25
C GLN A 71 1.13 8.93 10.78
N HIS A 72 0.40 8.26 9.89
CA HIS A 72 -0.57 7.22 10.24
C HIS A 72 0.06 5.83 10.43
N GLY A 73 1.39 5.72 10.38
CA GLY A 73 2.10 4.47 10.67
C GLY A 73 2.36 3.56 9.47
N VAL A 74 2.15 4.03 8.24
CA VAL A 74 2.51 3.29 7.03
C VAL A 74 4.00 3.41 6.72
N ASP A 75 4.70 2.28 6.56
CA ASP A 75 6.06 2.24 5.99
C ASP A 75 5.99 2.43 4.47
N VAL A 76 6.24 3.65 3.99
CA VAL A 76 6.20 3.98 2.55
C VAL A 76 7.59 3.83 1.91
N ARG A 77 7.71 2.88 0.97
CA ARG A 77 8.95 2.57 0.23
C ARG A 77 8.84 2.96 -1.24
N LEU A 78 9.27 4.17 -1.56
CA LEU A 78 9.34 4.69 -2.94
C LEU A 78 10.60 4.23 -3.67
N GLY A 79 10.55 4.13 -5.00
CA GLY A 79 11.67 3.69 -5.83
C GLY A 79 12.03 2.21 -5.69
N HIS A 80 11.14 1.40 -5.10
CA HIS A 80 11.37 -0.02 -4.83
C HIS A 80 10.51 -0.89 -5.75
N ARG A 81 11.14 -1.74 -6.55
CA ARG A 81 10.44 -2.75 -7.36
C ARG A 81 10.52 -4.10 -6.68
N VAL A 82 9.35 -4.71 -6.47
CA VAL A 82 9.25 -6.09 -6.02
C VAL A 82 9.86 -7.00 -7.08
N LYS A 83 10.70 -7.92 -6.64
CA LYS A 83 11.20 -9.03 -7.47
C LYS A 83 10.54 -10.30 -6.98
N THR A 84 10.34 -11.24 -7.89
CA THR A 84 9.91 -12.59 -7.51
C THR A 84 10.93 -13.15 -6.50
N PRO A 85 10.47 -13.78 -5.40
CA PRO A 85 11.40 -14.49 -4.52
C PRO A 85 12.22 -15.47 -5.36
N LEU A 86 13.53 -15.52 -5.14
CA LEU A 86 14.33 -16.64 -5.66
C LEU A 86 13.71 -17.90 -5.07
N ALA A 87 13.37 -18.86 -5.93
CA ALA A 87 12.96 -20.18 -5.46
C ALA A 87 14.11 -20.74 -4.63
N VAL A 88 13.92 -20.80 -3.31
CA VAL A 88 14.72 -21.62 -2.41
C VAL A 88 14.21 -23.04 -2.44
#